data_AF-A0A938DPY3-F1
#
_entry.id   AF-A0A938DPY3-F1
#
_cell.length_a   1.000
_cell.length_b   1.000
_cell.length_c   1.000
_cell.angle_alpha   90.00
_cell.angle_beta   90.00
_cell.angle_gamma   90.00
#
_symmetry.space_group_name_H-M   'P 1'
#
loop_
_entity.id
_entity.type
_entity.pdbx_description
1 polymer ?
#
loop_
_entity_poly.entity_id
_entity_poly.type
_entity_poly.pdbx_seq_one_letter_code
_entity_poly.pdbx_strand_id
1 'polypeptide(L)'
;VGLGGIGEAVATRSLAFGCRVRALRRRPEQGAPDGVELAADLPDLLASADHLVIAAPATAATDHLLDAAAFEVIKPGVHIVNIARGSLIDQDALRVALDDGRVAMATLDTVTPEPLPEGHWLFAHPKVRVSAHISWGSPHGFGRIMQAFADNLVRYAEGEPLVGVIDPAEGY
;
A
#
# COMPACT_ATOMS: atom_id res chain seq x y z
N VAL A 1 -5.48 -1.31 -2.91
CA VAL A 1 -6.17 -0.74 -1.72
C VAL A 1 -5.56 0.60 -1.38
N GLY A 2 -6.40 1.63 -1.21
CA GLY A 2 -5.97 3.01 -1.05
C GLY A 2 -5.89 3.72 -2.40
N LEU A 3 -6.81 4.65 -2.66
CA LEU A 3 -6.85 5.51 -3.86
C LEU A 3 -6.60 6.98 -3.47
N GLY A 4 -5.49 7.22 -2.76
CA GLY A 4 -4.91 8.56 -2.57
C GLY A 4 -3.82 8.82 -3.62
N GLY A 5 -2.96 9.82 -3.41
CA GLY A 5 -1.96 10.23 -4.40
C GLY A 5 -1.05 9.10 -4.94
N ILE A 6 -0.61 8.17 -4.09
CA ILE A 6 0.18 7.00 -4.53
C ILE A 6 -0.71 6.02 -5.32
N GLY A 7 -1.90 5.69 -4.79
CA GLY A 7 -2.82 4.76 -5.42
C GLY A 7 -3.30 5.23 -6.79
N GLU A 8 -3.62 6.52 -6.95
CA GLU A 8 -3.97 7.14 -8.22
C GLU A 8 -2.79 7.08 -9.20
N ALA A 9 -1.58 7.41 -8.74
CA ALA A 9 -0.38 7.33 -9.57
C ALA A 9 -0.11 5.90 -10.07
N VAL A 10 -0.35 4.88 -9.24
CA VAL A 10 -0.28 3.47 -9.64
C VAL A 10 -1.37 3.15 -10.65
N ALA A 11 -2.63 3.52 -10.37
CA ALA A 11 -3.77 3.26 -11.25
C ALA A 11 -3.56 3.83 -12.65
N THR A 12 -3.17 5.11 -12.77
CA THR A 12 -2.91 5.77 -14.06
C THR A 12 -1.83 5.05 -14.87
N ARG A 13 -0.75 4.59 -14.21
CA ARG A 13 0.32 3.86 -14.89
C ARG A 13 -0.14 2.48 -15.34
N SER A 14 -0.88 1.76 -14.50
CA SER A 14 -1.43 0.44 -14.85
C SER A 14 -2.40 0.49 -16.02
N LEU A 15 -3.23 1.53 -16.11
CA LEU A 15 -4.12 1.75 -17.27
C LEU A 15 -3.33 1.89 -18.58
N ALA A 16 -2.17 2.55 -18.56
CA ALA A 16 -1.32 2.68 -19.74
C ALA A 16 -0.72 1.34 -20.22
N PHE A 17 -0.67 0.32 -19.35
CA PHE A 17 -0.30 -1.05 -19.71
C PHE A 17 -1.50 -1.90 -20.17
N GLY A 18 -2.69 -1.32 -20.28
CA GLY A 18 -3.91 -2.04 -20.68
C GLY A 18 -4.52 -2.90 -19.57
N CYS A 19 -4.12 -2.68 -18.31
CA CYS A 19 -4.73 -3.38 -17.18
C CYS A 19 -6.16 -2.87 -16.93
N ARG A 20 -7.06 -3.77 -16.52
CA ARG A 20 -8.29 -3.38 -15.82
C ARG A 20 -7.93 -2.96 -14.41
N VAL A 21 -8.27 -1.73 -14.01
CA VAL A 21 -7.93 -1.21 -12.68
C VAL A 21 -9.18 -1.12 -11.81
N ARG A 22 -9.16 -1.85 -10.70
CA ARG A 22 -10.14 -1.72 -9.62
C ARG A 22 -9.45 -1.14 -8.38
N ALA A 23 -10.14 -0.28 -7.65
CA ALA A 23 -9.59 0.37 -6.46
C ALA A 23 -10.59 0.45 -5.31
N LEU A 24 -10.10 0.34 -4.09
CA LEU A 24 -10.87 0.58 -2.87
C LEU A 24 -10.40 1.90 -2.24
N ARG A 25 -11.35 2.79 -1.95
CA ARG A 25 -11.14 4.04 -1.23
C ARG A 25 -12.17 4.18 -0.11
N ARG A 26 -11.76 4.72 1.03
CA ARG A 26 -12.64 4.91 2.20
C ARG A 26 -13.80 5.88 1.94
N ARG A 27 -13.56 6.88 1.10
CA ARG A 27 -14.48 7.97 0.77
C ARG A 27 -14.87 7.87 -0.71
N PRO A 28 -15.77 6.94 -1.11
CA PRO A 28 -16.12 6.69 -2.51
C PRO A 28 -16.71 7.91 -3.22
N GLU A 29 -17.32 8.84 -2.48
CA GLU A 29 -17.88 10.09 -2.98
C GLU A 29 -16.83 11.02 -3.62
N GLN A 30 -15.55 10.82 -3.32
CA GLN A 30 -14.43 11.52 -3.97
C GLN A 30 -14.12 10.98 -5.39
N GLY A 31 -14.86 9.97 -5.86
CA GLY A 31 -14.78 9.44 -7.22
C GLY A 31 -13.55 8.57 -7.48
N ALA A 32 -13.21 8.38 -8.75
CA ALA A 32 -11.99 7.73 -9.19
C ALA A 32 -11.54 8.35 -10.53
N PRO A 33 -10.25 8.27 -10.89
CA PRO A 33 -9.79 8.66 -12.21
C PRO A 33 -10.50 7.88 -13.32
N ASP A 34 -10.58 8.45 -14.53
CA ASP A 34 -11.15 7.78 -15.69
C ASP A 34 -10.51 6.41 -15.94
N GLY A 35 -11.34 5.40 -16.20
CA GLY A 35 -10.91 4.02 -16.42
C GLY A 35 -10.65 3.22 -15.14
N VAL A 36 -10.76 3.82 -13.95
CA VAL A 36 -10.67 3.12 -12.66
C VAL A 36 -12.07 2.79 -12.15
N GLU A 37 -12.31 1.50 -11.85
CA GLU A 37 -13.55 1.04 -11.24
C GLU A 37 -13.41 1.03 -9.70
N LEU A 38 -14.35 1.62 -8.98
CA LEU A 38 -14.39 1.47 -7.52
C LEU A 38 -14.95 0.10 -7.14
N ALA A 39 -14.23 -0.61 -6.28
CA ALA A 39 -14.72 -1.81 -5.62
C ALA A 39 -15.74 -1.44 -4.52
N ALA A 40 -16.72 -2.31 -4.29
CA ALA A 40 -17.74 -2.09 -3.28
C ALA A 40 -17.17 -2.16 -1.86
N ASP A 41 -16.32 -3.15 -1.62
CA ASP A 41 -15.63 -3.39 -0.36
C ASP A 41 -14.30 -4.12 -0.59
N LEU A 42 -13.61 -4.47 0.50
CA LEU A 42 -12.35 -5.21 0.43
C LEU A 42 -12.53 -6.62 -0.15
N PRO A 43 -13.46 -7.48 0.35
CA PRO A 43 -13.70 -8.79 -0.24
C PRO A 43 -13.96 -8.77 -1.76
N ASP A 44 -14.78 -7.84 -2.26
CA ASP A 44 -15.04 -7.67 -3.69
C ASP A 44 -13.76 -7.36 -4.48
N LEU A 45 -12.90 -6.50 -3.95
CA LEU A 45 -11.60 -6.22 -4.57
C LEU A 45 -10.70 -7.47 -4.58
N LEU A 46 -10.57 -8.14 -3.43
CA LEU A 46 -9.70 -9.31 -3.22
C LEU A 46 -10.07 -10.48 -4.14
N ALA A 47 -11.37 -10.72 -4.34
CA ALA A 47 -11.87 -11.82 -5.19
C ALA A 47 -11.54 -11.64 -6.68
N SER A 48 -11.13 -10.44 -7.10
CA SER A 48 -10.92 -10.11 -8.52
C SER A 48 -9.49 -9.79 -8.91
N ALA A 49 -8.61 -9.53 -7.95
CA ALA A 49 -7.28 -8.97 -8.20
C ALA A 49 -6.26 -10.04 -8.62
N ASP A 50 -5.66 -9.88 -9.79
CA ASP A 50 -4.45 -10.61 -10.19
C ASP A 50 -3.19 -9.97 -9.56
N HIS A 51 -3.21 -8.65 -9.42
CA HIS A 51 -2.18 -7.84 -8.77
C HIS A 51 -2.84 -6.94 -7.72
N LEU A 52 -2.52 -7.17 -6.46
CA LEU A 52 -3.05 -6.40 -5.33
C LEU A 52 -1.99 -5.45 -4.80
N VAL A 53 -2.09 -4.16 -5.15
CA VAL A 53 -1.19 -3.12 -4.63
C VAL A 53 -1.80 -2.47 -3.38
N ILE A 54 -1.05 -2.44 -2.29
CA ILE A 54 -1.42 -1.81 -1.02
C ILE A 54 -0.70 -0.47 -0.89
N ALA A 55 -1.50 0.61 -0.85
CA ALA A 55 -1.06 1.99 -0.73
C ALA A 55 -1.94 2.78 0.27
N ALA A 56 -2.57 2.08 1.22
CA ALA A 56 -3.40 2.68 2.26
C ALA A 56 -2.54 3.08 3.49
N PRO A 57 -2.94 4.11 4.26
CA PRO A 57 -2.26 4.45 5.50
C PRO A 57 -2.40 3.32 6.53
N ALA A 58 -1.43 3.21 7.46
CA ALA A 58 -1.57 2.36 8.64
C ALA A 58 -2.36 3.10 9.71
N THR A 59 -3.53 2.55 10.04
CA THR A 59 -4.43 3.02 11.09
C THR A 59 -4.96 1.80 11.83
N ALA A 60 -5.65 2.00 12.95
CA ALA A 60 -6.31 0.88 13.64
C ALA A 60 -7.32 0.12 12.74
N ALA A 61 -7.87 0.77 11.71
CA ALA A 61 -8.82 0.15 10.78
C ALA A 61 -8.15 -0.61 9.62
N THR A 62 -6.84 -0.43 9.41
CA THR A 62 -6.08 -1.12 8.35
C THR A 62 -5.00 -2.04 8.90
N ASP A 63 -4.88 -2.14 10.23
CA ASP A 63 -4.03 -3.12 10.88
C ASP A 63 -4.48 -4.54 10.51
N HIS A 64 -3.55 -5.35 10.03
CA HIS A 64 -3.79 -6.67 9.45
C HIS A 64 -4.95 -6.70 8.44
N LEU A 65 -5.05 -5.66 7.60
CA LEU A 65 -6.00 -5.61 6.48
C LEU A 65 -6.00 -6.89 5.63
N LEU A 66 -4.82 -7.49 5.42
CA LEU A 66 -4.66 -8.83 4.87
C LEU A 66 -4.32 -9.80 6.01
N ASP A 67 -5.36 -10.29 6.68
CA ASP A 67 -5.32 -11.37 7.66
C ASP A 67 -5.68 -12.72 7.01
N ALA A 68 -5.75 -13.78 7.83
CA ALA A 68 -6.15 -15.11 7.37
C ALA A 68 -7.51 -15.12 6.66
N ALA A 69 -8.51 -14.36 7.15
CA ALA A 69 -9.84 -14.32 6.54
C ALA A 69 -9.82 -13.62 5.17
N ALA A 70 -9.05 -12.55 5.03
CA ALA A 70 -8.83 -11.88 3.76
C ALA A 70 -8.16 -12.81 2.73
N PHE A 71 -7.21 -13.65 3.16
CA PHE A 71 -6.57 -14.63 2.28
C PHE A 71 -7.50 -15.77 1.82
N GLU A 72 -8.59 -16.07 2.53
CA GLU A 72 -9.59 -17.05 2.07
C GLU A 72 -10.45 -16.54 0.90
N VAL A 73 -10.64 -15.23 0.79
CA VAL A 73 -11.46 -14.62 -0.27
C VAL A 73 -10.63 -14.06 -1.43
N ILE A 74 -9.29 -14.09 -1.32
CA ILE A 74 -8.41 -13.58 -2.36
C ILE A 74 -8.44 -14.50 -3.58
N LYS A 75 -8.31 -13.92 -4.78
CA LYS A 75 -8.17 -14.70 -6.01
C LYS A 75 -6.92 -15.60 -5.93
N PRO A 76 -7.04 -16.93 -6.12
CA PRO A 76 -5.87 -17.81 -6.16
C PRO A 76 -4.90 -17.39 -7.27
N GLY A 77 -3.61 -17.38 -6.94
CA GLY A 77 -2.54 -16.96 -7.85
C GLY A 77 -2.25 -15.45 -7.84
N VAL A 78 -2.85 -14.69 -6.93
CA VAL A 78 -2.60 -13.24 -6.79
C VAL A 78 -1.13 -12.92 -6.47
N HIS A 79 -0.65 -11.81 -7.04
CA HIS A 79 0.60 -11.16 -6.63
C HIS A 79 0.30 -9.96 -5.74
N ILE A 80 0.82 -9.98 -4.52
CA ILE A 80 0.66 -8.91 -3.53
C ILE A 80 1.86 -7.97 -3.60
N VAL A 81 1.60 -6.67 -3.64
CA VAL A 81 2.62 -5.61 -3.60
C VAL A 81 2.31 -4.68 -2.44
N ASN A 82 3.19 -4.61 -1.43
CA ASN A 82 3.02 -3.70 -0.30
C ASN A 82 4.09 -2.60 -0.29
N ILE A 83 3.65 -1.38 -0.57
CA ILE A 83 4.45 -0.14 -0.51
C ILE A 83 3.91 0.83 0.54
N ALA A 84 3.06 0.33 1.44
CA ALA A 84 2.40 1.10 2.48
C ALA A 84 3.13 0.97 3.82
N ARG A 85 2.72 0.03 4.66
CA ARG A 85 3.35 -0.33 5.93
C ARG A 85 3.23 -1.84 6.14
N GLY A 86 4.20 -2.44 6.82
CA GLY A 86 4.21 -3.88 7.10
C GLY A 86 2.98 -4.35 7.89
N SER A 87 2.49 -3.52 8.81
CA SER A 87 1.35 -3.85 9.68
C SER A 87 0.03 -4.07 8.95
N LEU A 88 -0.10 -3.69 7.68
CA LEU A 88 -1.31 -3.96 6.89
C LEU A 88 -1.43 -5.45 6.50
N ILE A 89 -0.38 -6.24 6.69
CA ILE A 89 -0.38 -7.66 6.36
C ILE A 89 0.00 -8.45 7.62
N ASP A 90 -0.85 -9.41 7.99
CA ASP A 90 -0.43 -10.46 8.91
C ASP A 90 0.58 -11.36 8.17
N GLN A 91 1.85 -11.25 8.54
CA GLN A 91 2.93 -11.96 7.85
C GLN A 91 2.86 -13.47 8.05
N ASP A 92 2.33 -13.96 9.17
CA ASP A 92 2.19 -15.40 9.39
C ASP A 92 1.06 -15.96 8.53
N ALA A 93 -0.05 -15.23 8.41
CA ALA A 93 -1.13 -15.58 7.48
C ALA A 93 -0.65 -15.52 6.02
N LEU A 94 0.16 -14.51 5.66
CA LEU A 94 0.77 -14.41 4.33
C LEU A 94 1.66 -15.63 4.04
N ARG A 95 2.45 -16.07 5.01
CA ARG A 95 3.30 -17.27 4.85
C ARG A 95 2.47 -18.50 4.50
N VAL A 96 1.39 -18.74 5.23
CA VAL A 96 0.49 -19.88 4.96
C VAL A 96 -0.08 -19.78 3.53
N ALA A 97 -0.58 -18.60 3.15
CA ALA A 97 -1.16 -18.38 1.82
C ALA A 97 -0.14 -18.47 0.68
N LEU A 98 1.14 -18.19 0.94
CA LEU A 98 2.23 -18.42 0.00
C LEU A 98 2.58 -19.91 -0.11
N ASP A 99 2.63 -20.62 1.02
CA ASP A 99 3.00 -22.04 1.10
C ASP A 99 1.94 -22.92 0.41
N ASP A 100 0.64 -22.64 0.60
CA ASP A 100 -0.45 -23.38 -0.04
C ASP A 100 -0.76 -22.95 -1.49
N GLY A 101 -0.16 -21.86 -1.95
CA GLY A 101 -0.24 -21.38 -3.33
C GLY A 101 -1.43 -20.47 -3.64
N ARG A 102 -2.25 -20.05 -2.66
CA ARG A 102 -3.25 -18.99 -2.86
C ARG A 102 -2.60 -17.69 -3.30
N VAL A 103 -1.47 -17.34 -2.71
CA VAL A 103 -0.61 -16.22 -3.12
C VAL A 103 0.53 -16.74 -3.98
N ALA A 104 0.61 -16.28 -5.23
CA ALA A 104 1.67 -16.67 -6.14
C ALA A 104 3.00 -15.98 -5.80
N MET A 105 2.93 -14.72 -5.36
CA MET A 105 4.10 -13.89 -5.06
C MET A 105 3.76 -12.75 -4.11
N ALA A 106 4.73 -12.33 -3.30
CA ALA A 106 4.66 -11.10 -2.51
C ALA A 106 5.91 -10.23 -2.76
N THR A 107 5.70 -8.97 -3.14
CA THR A 107 6.73 -7.94 -3.24
C THR A 107 6.50 -6.91 -2.14
N LEU A 108 7.39 -6.85 -1.16
CA LEU A 108 7.21 -6.10 0.08
C LEU A 108 8.34 -5.07 0.23
N ASP A 109 7.99 -3.79 0.16
CA ASP A 109 8.93 -2.71 0.55
C ASP A 109 8.86 -2.43 2.04
N THR A 110 7.76 -2.81 2.69
CA THR A 110 7.53 -2.64 4.13
C THR A 110 7.16 -3.95 4.78
N VAL A 111 7.62 -4.16 6.01
CA VAL A 111 7.57 -5.42 6.76
C VAL A 111 7.38 -5.13 8.25
N THR A 112 7.13 -6.13 9.07
CA THR A 112 7.00 -5.98 10.52
C THR A 112 7.77 -7.10 11.23
N PRO A 113 8.70 -6.80 12.16
CA PRO A 113 9.24 -5.47 12.49
C PRO A 113 10.19 -4.93 11.41
N GLU A 114 10.57 -3.65 11.51
CA GLU A 114 11.59 -3.03 10.66
C GLU A 114 12.78 -2.52 11.50
N PRO A 115 14.03 -2.94 11.19
CA PRO A 115 14.41 -3.96 10.21
C PRO A 115 13.99 -5.37 10.67
N LEU A 116 13.85 -6.30 9.71
CA LEU A 116 13.63 -7.70 10.04
C LEU A 116 14.86 -8.29 10.74
N PRO A 117 14.67 -9.20 11.72
CA PRO A 117 15.78 -9.89 12.36
C PRO A 117 16.54 -10.78 11.36
N GLU A 118 17.81 -11.05 11.66
CA GLU A 118 18.62 -11.99 10.88
C GLU A 118 17.93 -13.36 10.80
N GLY A 119 17.95 -13.97 9.61
CA GLY A 119 17.32 -15.27 9.37
C GLY A 119 15.79 -15.24 9.26
N HIS A 120 15.15 -14.07 9.23
CA HIS A 120 13.70 -13.98 9.03
C HIS A 120 13.27 -14.65 7.73
N TRP A 121 12.15 -15.40 7.78
CA TRP A 121 11.71 -16.27 6.68
C TRP A 121 11.44 -15.51 5.37
N LEU A 122 11.00 -14.25 5.45
CA LEU A 122 10.77 -13.39 4.29
C LEU A 122 12.01 -13.24 3.39
N PHE A 123 13.22 -13.33 3.96
CA PHE A 123 14.45 -13.24 3.17
C PHE A 123 14.73 -14.51 2.34
N ALA A 124 14.28 -15.67 2.82
CA ALA A 124 14.58 -16.96 2.20
C ALA A 124 13.41 -17.52 1.37
N HIS A 125 12.19 -17.02 1.59
CA HIS A 125 11.00 -17.56 0.94
C HIS A 125 11.02 -17.33 -0.58
N PRO A 126 10.92 -18.38 -1.42
CA PRO A 126 11.17 -18.27 -2.86
C PRO A 126 10.16 -17.38 -3.60
N LYS A 127 8.95 -17.25 -3.06
CA LYS A 127 7.85 -16.42 -3.58
C LYS A 127 7.81 -15.00 -2.99
N VAL A 128 8.82 -14.60 -2.21
CA VAL A 128 8.88 -13.26 -1.60
C VAL A 128 10.02 -12.45 -2.20
N ARG A 129 9.80 -11.15 -2.40
CA ARG A 129 10.83 -10.16 -2.71
C ARG A 129 10.71 -9.04 -1.68
N VAL A 130 11.80 -8.74 -0.98
CA VAL A 130 11.85 -7.67 0.01
C VAL A 130 12.78 -6.55 -0.47
N SER A 131 12.34 -5.31 -0.33
CA SER A 131 13.20 -4.12 -0.40
C SER A 131 13.22 -3.39 0.94
N ALA A 132 14.28 -2.62 1.18
CA ALA A 132 14.56 -2.03 2.50
C ALA A 132 13.84 -0.69 2.72
N HIS A 133 12.50 -0.68 2.62
CA HIS A 133 11.65 0.51 2.83
C HIS A 133 12.15 1.74 2.07
N ILE A 134 12.36 1.56 0.76
CA ILE A 134 13.01 2.55 -0.10
C ILE A 134 12.24 2.81 -1.39
N SER A 135 10.99 2.34 -1.53
CA SER A 135 10.18 2.59 -2.73
C SER A 135 9.85 4.08 -2.93
N TRP A 136 9.96 4.89 -1.87
CA TRP A 136 9.83 6.34 -1.95
C TRP A 136 11.08 7.01 -2.58
N GLY A 137 12.22 6.33 -2.54
CA GLY A 137 13.52 6.84 -2.96
C GLY A 137 13.59 7.12 -4.46
N SER A 138 13.93 8.34 -4.82
CA SER A 138 14.24 8.73 -6.21
C SER A 138 15.31 9.83 -6.23
N PRO A 139 16.04 10.03 -7.35
CA PRO A 139 17.12 11.02 -7.42
C PRO A 139 16.73 12.44 -6.98
N HIS A 140 15.46 12.80 -7.14
CA HIS A 140 14.91 14.10 -6.76
C HIS A 140 13.96 14.03 -5.55
N GLY A 141 13.74 12.85 -4.97
CA GLY A 141 12.77 12.61 -3.90
C GLY A 141 13.11 13.37 -2.62
N PHE A 142 14.35 13.25 -2.17
CA PHE A 142 14.82 13.95 -0.97
C PHE A 142 14.72 15.48 -1.13
N GLY A 143 15.07 16.01 -2.31
CA GLY A 143 14.92 17.43 -2.61
C GLY A 143 13.47 17.93 -2.48
N ARG A 144 12.50 17.19 -3.01
CA ARG A 144 11.07 17.54 -2.89
C ARG A 144 10.59 17.50 -1.44
N ILE A 145 11.03 16.53 -0.65
CA ILE A 145 10.70 16.44 0.78
C ILE A 145 11.27 17.65 1.54
N MET A 146 12.55 17.96 1.31
CA MET A 146 13.19 19.10 1.97
C MET A 146 12.57 20.43 1.56
N GLN A 147 12.15 20.57 0.31
CA GLN A 147 11.43 21.76 -0.15
C GLN A 147 10.09 21.90 0.57
N ALA A 148 9.27 20.84 0.61
CA ALA A 148 7.99 20.87 1.32
C ALA A 148 8.15 21.19 2.82
N PHE A 149 9.22 20.68 3.45
CA PHE A 149 9.56 21.03 4.83
C PHE A 149 9.93 22.51 4.98
N ALA A 150 10.81 23.03 4.13
CA ALA A 150 11.24 24.42 4.17
C ALA A 150 10.07 25.38 3.95
N ASP A 151 9.20 25.10 2.98
CA ASP A 151 8.01 25.90 2.70
C ASP A 151 7.06 25.92 3.91
N ASN A 152 6.84 24.78 4.57
CA ASN A 152 6.02 24.72 5.79
C ASN A 152 6.69 25.37 7.00
N LEU A 153 8.02 25.37 7.10
CA LEU A 153 8.74 26.05 8.17
C LEU A 153 8.56 27.57 8.09
N VAL A 154 8.62 28.13 6.88
CA VAL A 154 8.34 29.57 6.66
C VAL A 154 6.90 29.90 7.02
N ARG A 155 5.93 29.14 6.49
CA ARG A 155 4.49 29.30 6.83
C ARG A 155 4.25 29.25 8.33
N TYR A 156 4.87 28.31 9.02
CA TYR A 156 4.76 28.18 10.47
C TYR A 156 5.28 29.42 11.20
N ALA A 157 6.45 29.93 10.81
CA ALA A 157 7.05 31.12 11.42
C ALA A 157 6.22 32.40 11.20
N GLU A 158 5.51 32.48 10.07
CA GLU A 158 4.67 33.62 9.69
C GLU A 158 3.21 33.48 10.16
N GLY A 159 2.84 32.35 10.77
CA GLY A 159 1.48 32.06 11.20
C GLY A 159 0.51 31.76 10.04
N GLU A 160 1.03 31.36 8.89
CA GLU A 160 0.24 30.99 7.71
C GLU A 160 -0.25 29.53 7.77
N PRO A 161 -1.33 29.20 7.04
CA PRO A 161 -1.78 27.83 6.91
C PRO A 161 -0.73 26.91 6.29
N LEU A 162 -0.47 25.78 6.96
CA LEU A 162 0.43 24.73 6.48
C LEU A 162 -0.20 23.93 5.33
N VAL A 163 0.65 23.33 4.50
CA VAL A 163 0.26 22.42 3.42
C VAL A 163 0.48 20.97 3.84
N GLY A 164 -0.45 20.09 3.50
CA GLY A 164 -0.35 18.65 3.81
C GLY A 164 -0.60 18.33 5.30
N VAL A 165 -1.45 19.11 5.96
CA VAL A 165 -1.86 18.85 7.35
C VAL A 165 -2.64 17.54 7.41
N ILE A 166 -2.17 16.63 8.25
CA ILE A 166 -2.84 15.37 8.54
C ILE A 166 -3.91 15.55 9.62
N ASP A 167 -4.87 14.62 9.69
CA ASP A 167 -5.78 14.52 10.83
C ASP A 167 -5.24 13.46 11.82
N PRO A 168 -4.74 13.86 13.01
CA PRO A 168 -4.19 12.91 13.97
C PRO A 168 -5.19 11.87 14.48
N ALA A 169 -6.50 12.18 14.46
CA ALA A 169 -7.53 11.23 14.87
C ALA A 169 -7.76 10.15 13.81
N GLU A 170 -7.56 10.49 12.54
CA GLU A 170 -7.68 9.56 11.41
C GLU A 170 -6.36 8.82 11.11
N GLY A 171 -5.23 9.37 11.57
CA GLY A 171 -3.90 8.78 11.43
C GLY A 171 -3.24 9.04 10.07
N TYR A 172 -3.78 9.95 9.25
CA TYR A 172 -3.22 10.35 7.95
C TYR A 172 -3.77 11.68 7.44
#